data_AF-A0A6A5K6F5-F1
#
_entry.id   AF-A0A6A5K6F5-F1
#
_cell.length_a   1.000
_cell.length_b   1.000
_cell.length_c   1.000
_cell.angle_alpha   90.00
_cell.angle_beta   90.00
_cell.angle_gamma   90.00
#
_symmetry.space_group_name_H-M   'P 1'
#
loop_
_entity.id
_entity.type
_entity.pdbx_description
1 polymer ?
#
loop_
_entity_poly.entity_id
_entity_poly.type
_entity_poly.pdbx_seq_one_letter_code
_entity_poly.pdbx_strand_id
1 'polypeptide(L)'
;MSKEEIVIFFSGETVLFRRLPKADGQLSPTTTAPTSSTAIAPPSIPPTTASVGTDASAISSSTLLHSGTATTSSSASKSTSKPTNSGTGLSVGATAGIAVGCLAAGALLAALILWFCWRKRRAPKSEFAHANTYAMTSQEKGFSAKTMPLVGAGHTAAALGSGIPQPLEDKAISADISKISNAIKNHVQSYYHTNRLSSGLVDYDDLHALGQGMPISVGTLTTLMANAATREIVLRFIIAWVVVLRMKPSKDPSKSLLPPEVAQCYNTIATGDRGFQAQASLMVRWRVMSAELMQANYVRKPFTPSDSRHASIRATFMVLDSVLQPYADSRMNNEERKRNLEEVLKRSALFAFTLFSQPSTWEFEWQEEHGVTSGELCIFPALVQVTDENGQPVNPPRPFSEAVVRRLDT
;
A
#
# COMPACT_ATOMS: atom_id res chain seq x y z
N MET A 1 33.56 41.93 20.53
CA MET A 1 32.70 41.59 19.37
C MET A 1 33.09 40.21 18.89
N SER A 2 32.40 39.19 19.39
CA SER A 2 32.59 37.78 19.01
C SER A 2 31.59 37.46 17.90
N LYS A 3 32.04 36.86 16.80
CA LYS A 3 31.17 36.28 15.77
C LYS A 3 31.13 34.78 16.05
N GLU A 4 30.00 34.29 16.55
CA GLU A 4 29.71 32.86 16.59
C GLU A 4 29.21 32.43 15.21
N GLU A 5 29.91 31.48 14.61
CA GLU A 5 29.51 30.83 13.37
C GLU A 5 28.81 29.51 13.76
N ILE A 6 27.51 29.43 13.52
CA ILE A 6 26.70 28.23 13.76
C ILE A 6 26.96 27.24 12.62
N VAL A 7 27.66 26.15 12.94
CA VAL A 7 27.83 25.01 12.04
C VAL A 7 26.71 24.01 12.30
N ILE A 8 25.82 23.84 11.32
CA ILE A 8 24.77 22.81 11.32
C ILE A 8 25.38 21.50 10.84
N PHE A 9 25.39 20.48 11.70
CA PHE A 9 25.83 19.12 11.34
C PHE A 9 24.66 18.34 10.73
N PHE A 10 24.77 17.99 9.45
CA PHE A 10 23.98 16.91 8.86
C PHE A 10 24.70 15.58 9.09
N SER A 11 24.13 14.71 9.92
CA SER A 11 24.65 13.37 10.18
C SER A 11 24.34 12.44 9.01
N GLY A 12 25.26 12.39 8.04
CA GLY A 12 25.36 11.30 7.08
C GLY A 12 26.23 10.16 7.64
N GLU A 13 25.82 8.91 7.37
CA GLU A 13 26.53 7.68 7.72
C GLU A 13 28.05 7.78 7.48
N THR A 14 28.85 7.48 8.51
CA THR A 14 30.26 7.12 8.32
C THR A 14 30.61 5.85 9.07
N VAL A 15 30.83 4.82 8.26
CA VAL A 15 31.52 3.58 8.62
C VAL A 15 32.94 3.93 9.09
N LEU A 16 33.24 3.56 10.34
CA LEU A 16 34.56 3.71 10.96
C LEU A 16 35.60 2.81 10.27
N PHE A 17 36.40 3.37 9.37
CA PHE A 17 37.67 2.76 8.93
C PHE A 17 38.82 3.28 9.80
N ARG A 18 39.32 2.42 10.69
CA ARG A 18 40.54 2.68 11.47
C ARG A 18 41.77 2.32 10.62
N ARG A 19 42.52 3.33 10.17
CA ARG A 19 43.88 3.18 9.61
C ARG A 19 44.88 3.02 10.75
N LEU A 20 45.64 1.93 10.77
CA LEU A 20 46.85 1.78 11.59
C LEU A 20 48.09 2.25 10.80
N PRO A 21 49.10 2.83 11.46
CA PRO A 21 50.29 3.35 10.79
C PRO A 21 51.27 2.24 10.39
N LYS A 22 51.94 2.49 9.27
CA LYS A 22 52.98 1.69 8.62
C LYS A 22 54.29 1.77 9.40
N ALA A 23 54.94 0.63 9.64
CA ALA A 23 56.35 0.54 10.04
C ALA A 23 57.07 -0.41 9.07
N ASP A 24 58.15 0.09 8.47
CA ASP A 24 59.05 -0.65 7.59
C ASP A 24 60.05 -1.48 8.43
N GLY A 25 60.37 -2.70 7.97
CA GLY A 25 61.41 -3.55 8.57
C GLY A 25 61.55 -4.91 7.87
N GLN A 26 62.78 -5.25 7.50
CA GLN A 26 63.21 -6.18 6.46
C GLN A 26 63.64 -7.57 7.00
N LEU A 27 63.64 -8.59 6.12
CA LEU A 27 64.41 -9.87 6.10
C LEU A 27 63.82 -11.17 6.72
N SER A 28 63.26 -12.02 5.84
CA SER A 28 63.52 -13.46 5.52
C SER A 28 63.63 -14.57 6.62
N PRO A 29 63.69 -15.88 6.27
CA PRO A 29 62.53 -16.76 6.04
C PRO A 29 62.59 -18.08 6.86
N THR A 30 61.48 -18.77 7.14
CA THR A 30 61.51 -20.22 7.45
C THR A 30 60.20 -20.94 7.10
N THR A 31 60.31 -21.76 6.05
CA THR A 31 59.72 -23.08 5.75
C THR A 31 58.86 -23.76 6.84
N THR A 32 57.61 -24.10 6.52
CA THR A 32 57.11 -25.49 6.38
C THR A 32 55.66 -25.53 5.84
N ALA A 33 55.42 -26.45 4.91
CA ALA A 33 54.11 -26.84 4.37
C ALA A 33 53.71 -28.23 4.94
N PRO A 34 52.74 -28.97 4.39
CA PRO A 34 51.28 -28.75 4.35
C PRO A 34 50.50 -29.98 4.86
N THR A 35 49.23 -29.89 5.27
CA THR A 35 48.33 -31.09 5.25
C THR A 35 46.83 -30.76 5.19
N SER A 36 46.25 -31.06 4.03
CA SER A 36 44.97 -31.75 3.76
C SER A 36 43.60 -31.19 4.15
N SER A 37 42.86 -30.96 3.07
CA SER A 37 41.41 -31.05 2.82
C SER A 37 40.68 -32.19 3.53
N THR A 38 39.43 -31.95 3.97
CA THR A 38 38.32 -32.92 3.88
C THR A 38 36.99 -32.17 3.87
N ALA A 39 36.23 -32.36 2.79
CA ALA A 39 34.84 -31.96 2.64
C ALA A 39 33.92 -33.04 3.26
N ILE A 40 32.82 -32.64 3.91
CA ILE A 40 31.76 -33.54 4.38
C ILE A 40 30.40 -32.98 3.96
N ALA A 41 29.62 -33.84 3.32
CA ALA A 41 28.28 -33.64 2.77
C ALA A 41 27.17 -33.80 3.85
N PRO A 42 25.91 -33.40 3.57
CA PRO A 42 24.83 -33.37 4.57
C PRO A 42 24.08 -34.71 4.70
N PRO A 43 23.45 -35.01 5.86
CA PRO A 43 22.61 -36.19 6.01
C PRO A 43 21.12 -35.93 5.73
N SER A 44 20.52 -36.90 5.03
CA SER A 44 19.10 -37.09 4.74
C SER A 44 18.39 -37.88 5.85
N ILE A 45 17.11 -37.64 6.09
CA ILE A 45 16.26 -38.41 7.03
C ILE A 45 14.89 -38.75 6.35
N PRO A 46 14.28 -39.94 6.61
CA PRO A 46 13.32 -40.63 5.73
C PRO A 46 11.83 -40.39 6.08
N PRO A 47 10.87 -40.90 5.26
CA PRO A 47 9.44 -40.69 5.48
C PRO A 47 8.83 -41.75 6.41
N THR A 48 7.85 -41.36 7.23
CA THR A 48 7.05 -42.27 8.06
C THR A 48 5.59 -42.25 7.63
N THR A 49 5.12 -43.40 7.16
CA THR A 49 3.72 -43.77 6.94
C THR A 49 3.05 -44.18 8.26
N ALA A 50 1.81 -43.75 8.49
CA ALA A 50 0.87 -44.43 9.37
C ALA A 50 -0.56 -44.30 8.83
N SER A 51 -1.21 -45.45 8.69
CA SER A 51 -2.63 -45.68 8.43
C SER A 51 -3.31 -46.18 9.72
N VAL A 52 -4.62 -46.52 9.62
CA VAL A 52 -5.59 -46.98 10.65
C VAL A 52 -6.39 -45.80 11.23
N GLY A 53 -7.72 -45.76 11.27
CA GLY A 53 -8.79 -46.72 10.98
C GLY A 53 -9.93 -46.51 11.99
N THR A 54 -11.19 -46.58 11.52
CA THR A 54 -12.44 -46.89 12.27
C THR A 54 -12.94 -45.91 13.35
N ASP A 55 -14.09 -45.26 13.13
CA ASP A 55 -15.40 -45.77 13.55
C ASP A 55 -16.53 -44.76 13.25
N ALA A 56 -17.51 -45.19 12.46
CA ALA A 56 -18.79 -44.52 12.30
C ALA A 56 -19.87 -45.49 12.78
N SER A 57 -20.48 -45.17 13.93
CA SER A 57 -21.69 -45.83 14.42
C SER A 57 -22.85 -44.84 14.41
N ALA A 58 -23.91 -45.27 13.75
CA ALA A 58 -25.25 -44.71 13.80
C ALA A 58 -25.93 -45.07 15.15
N ILE A 59 -27.00 -44.35 15.51
CA ILE A 59 -28.37 -44.86 15.78
C ILE A 59 -29.22 -43.87 16.61
N SER A 60 -30.38 -43.56 16.02
CA SER A 60 -31.73 -43.31 16.56
C SER A 60 -32.09 -42.18 17.54
N SER A 61 -32.94 -41.29 17.01
CA SER A 61 -34.38 -41.13 17.33
C SER A 61 -34.85 -41.21 18.79
N SER A 62 -35.52 -40.15 19.25
CA SER A 62 -36.91 -40.25 19.72
C SER A 62 -37.59 -38.88 19.79
N THR A 63 -38.84 -38.91 19.33
CA THR A 63 -39.91 -37.92 19.45
C THR A 63 -40.29 -37.64 20.90
N LEU A 64 -40.85 -36.47 21.21
CA LEU A 64 -42.23 -36.33 21.70
C LEU A 64 -42.63 -34.86 21.92
N LEU A 65 -43.86 -34.60 21.50
CA LEU A 65 -44.65 -33.37 21.56
C LEU A 65 -45.02 -33.01 23.00
N HIS A 66 -45.16 -31.72 23.32
CA HIS A 66 -46.11 -31.22 24.32
C HIS A 66 -46.72 -29.89 23.86
N SER A 67 -48.01 -29.93 23.57
CA SER A 67 -48.91 -28.80 23.36
C SER A 67 -49.44 -28.29 24.69
N GLY A 68 -49.76 -26.99 24.74
CA GLY A 68 -50.74 -26.46 25.69
C GLY A 68 -50.49 -25.03 26.10
N THR A 69 -51.12 -24.06 25.43
CA THR A 69 -51.50 -22.82 26.11
C THR A 69 -52.82 -22.30 25.54
N ALA A 70 -53.77 -22.14 26.44
CA ALA A 70 -55.16 -21.85 26.19
C ALA A 70 -55.40 -20.36 25.87
N THR A 71 -56.41 -20.17 25.03
CA THR A 71 -57.11 -18.94 24.65
C THR A 71 -57.94 -18.37 25.80
N THR A 72 -57.96 -17.05 25.98
CA THR A 72 -59.09 -16.34 26.59
C THR A 72 -59.41 -15.03 25.86
N SER A 73 -60.65 -15.02 25.39
CA SER A 73 -61.62 -13.98 24.99
C SER A 73 -61.31 -12.46 25.01
N SER A 74 -61.89 -11.83 23.98
CA SER A 74 -62.15 -10.40 23.73
C SER A 74 -63.25 -9.77 24.61
N SER A 75 -63.20 -8.44 24.78
CA SER A 75 -64.35 -7.52 24.68
C SER A 75 -63.90 -6.05 24.84
N ALA A 76 -64.76 -5.12 24.38
CA ALA A 76 -64.42 -3.82 23.84
C ALA A 76 -64.75 -2.60 24.73
N SER A 77 -64.11 -1.48 24.37
CA SER A 77 -64.65 -0.11 24.22
C SER A 77 -64.43 0.98 25.30
N LYS A 78 -64.11 2.17 24.76
CA LYS A 78 -64.34 3.58 25.21
C LYS A 78 -63.18 4.43 25.77
N SER A 79 -62.67 5.26 24.85
CA SER A 79 -62.49 6.74 24.90
C SER A 79 -61.55 7.44 25.88
N THR A 80 -60.54 8.10 25.26
CA THR A 80 -60.09 9.51 25.43
C THR A 80 -59.25 9.93 26.64
N SER A 81 -57.97 10.25 26.40
CA SER A 81 -57.44 11.62 26.52
C SER A 81 -56.00 11.75 25.95
N LYS A 82 -55.68 12.98 25.51
CA LYS A 82 -54.55 13.48 24.68
C LYS A 82 -53.14 13.02 25.07
N PRO A 83 -52.19 13.11 24.12
CA PRO A 83 -51.18 14.17 24.24
C PRO A 83 -51.17 15.14 23.06
N THR A 84 -50.85 16.38 23.42
CA THR A 84 -50.74 17.60 22.62
C THR A 84 -49.58 17.60 21.62
N ASN A 85 -49.82 18.32 20.52
CA ASN A 85 -48.99 18.56 19.35
C ASN A 85 -47.60 19.17 19.59
N SER A 86 -46.70 18.88 18.65
CA SER A 86 -45.93 19.88 17.86
C SER A 86 -45.21 19.13 16.71
N GLY A 87 -45.71 19.17 15.47
CA GLY A 87 -45.31 20.13 14.41
C GLY A 87 -43.94 19.73 13.83
N THR A 88 -43.77 19.28 12.59
CA THR A 88 -44.02 20.02 11.34
C THR A 88 -44.22 19.06 10.14
N GLY A 89 -45.44 18.98 9.62
CA GLY A 89 -45.72 18.30 8.34
C GLY A 89 -45.64 19.31 7.19
N LEU A 90 -44.85 18.99 6.16
CA LEU A 90 -44.79 19.78 4.92
C LEU A 90 -46.17 19.74 4.23
N SER A 91 -46.59 20.90 3.72
CA SER A 91 -47.85 21.08 2.99
C SER A 91 -47.98 20.05 1.87
N VAL A 92 -49.18 19.46 1.74
CA VAL A 92 -49.54 18.47 0.72
C VAL A 92 -49.19 18.96 -0.70
N GLY A 93 -49.20 20.27 -0.95
CA GLY A 93 -48.79 20.88 -2.22
C GLY A 93 -47.28 20.79 -2.49
N ALA A 94 -46.43 20.85 -1.46
CA ALA A 94 -44.98 20.69 -1.60
C ALA A 94 -44.60 19.24 -1.90
N THR A 95 -45.30 18.27 -1.28
CA THR A 95 -45.07 16.84 -1.50
C THR A 95 -45.47 16.39 -2.91
N ALA A 96 -46.51 17.00 -3.50
CA ALA A 96 -46.91 16.74 -4.88
C ALA A 96 -45.93 17.30 -5.93
N GLY A 97 -45.28 18.44 -5.65
CA GLY A 97 -44.31 19.05 -6.56
C GLY A 97 -42.97 18.30 -6.66
N ILE A 98 -42.50 17.72 -5.56
CA ILE A 98 -41.22 16.99 -5.51
C ILE A 98 -41.29 15.69 -6.32
N ALA A 99 -42.43 15.00 -6.32
CA ALA A 99 -42.62 13.77 -7.07
C ALA A 99 -42.53 13.98 -8.60
N VAL A 100 -43.08 15.10 -9.10
CA VAL A 100 -43.05 15.42 -10.54
C VAL A 100 -41.70 15.98 -10.98
N GLY A 101 -41.04 16.78 -10.13
CA GLY A 101 -39.72 17.36 -10.43
C GLY A 101 -38.60 16.31 -10.57
N CYS A 102 -38.62 15.26 -9.74
CA CYS A 102 -37.62 14.19 -9.80
C CYS A 102 -37.71 13.35 -11.09
N LEU A 103 -38.90 13.21 -11.68
CA LEU A 103 -39.06 12.47 -12.95
C LEU A 103 -38.39 13.21 -14.12
N ALA A 104 -38.54 14.54 -14.19
CA ALA A 104 -37.93 15.33 -15.26
C ALA A 104 -36.39 15.43 -15.11
N ALA A 105 -35.90 15.68 -13.90
CA ALA A 105 -34.45 15.76 -13.64
C ALA A 105 -33.76 14.39 -13.75
N GLY A 106 -34.41 13.33 -13.27
CA GLY A 106 -33.91 11.96 -13.37
C GLY A 106 -33.82 11.47 -14.82
N ALA A 107 -34.83 11.79 -15.65
CA ALA A 107 -34.82 11.43 -17.07
C ALA A 107 -33.69 12.15 -17.84
N LEU A 108 -33.44 13.43 -17.54
CA LEU A 108 -32.35 14.19 -18.16
C LEU A 108 -30.97 13.66 -17.76
N LEU A 109 -30.77 13.30 -16.49
CA LEU A 109 -29.52 12.70 -16.01
C LEU A 109 -29.29 11.31 -16.60
N ALA A 110 -30.32 10.46 -16.67
CA ALA A 110 -30.23 9.14 -17.29
C ALA A 110 -29.91 9.22 -18.79
N ALA A 111 -30.53 10.16 -19.52
CA ALA A 111 -30.25 10.39 -20.94
C ALA A 111 -28.81 10.88 -21.17
N LEU A 112 -28.29 11.77 -20.32
CA LEU A 112 -26.91 12.23 -20.40
C LEU A 112 -25.90 11.11 -20.13
N ILE A 113 -26.15 10.27 -19.13
CA ILE A 113 -25.30 9.11 -18.81
C ILE A 113 -25.31 8.10 -19.96
N LEU A 114 -26.48 7.82 -20.54
CA LEU A 114 -26.61 6.90 -21.66
C LEU A 114 -25.93 7.45 -22.92
N TRP A 115 -26.09 8.74 -23.21
CA TRP A 115 -25.36 9.42 -24.30
C TRP A 115 -23.86 9.26 -24.10
N PHE A 116 -23.33 9.62 -22.92
CA PHE A 116 -21.89 9.58 -22.67
C PHE A 116 -21.32 8.15 -22.80
N CYS A 117 -22.08 7.14 -22.35
CA CYS A 117 -21.74 5.73 -22.52
C CYS A 117 -21.79 5.29 -23.99
N TRP A 118 -22.75 5.76 -24.79
CA TRP A 118 -22.84 5.44 -26.22
C TRP A 118 -21.83 6.21 -27.07
N ARG A 119 -21.46 7.43 -26.69
CA ARG A 119 -20.40 8.20 -27.36
C ARG A 119 -19.03 7.52 -27.21
N LYS A 120 -18.77 6.89 -26.06
CA LYS A 120 -17.57 6.05 -25.86
C LYS A 120 -17.58 4.74 -26.66
N ARG A 121 -18.74 4.28 -27.13
CA ARG A 121 -18.88 3.04 -27.93
C ARG A 121 -18.92 3.27 -29.44
N ARG A 122 -19.01 4.51 -29.89
CA ARG A 122 -18.91 4.86 -31.33
C ARG A 122 -17.52 5.40 -31.65
N ALA A 123 -16.51 4.52 -31.55
CA ALA A 123 -15.33 4.65 -32.39
C ALA A 123 -15.65 3.99 -33.75
N PRO A 124 -15.37 4.65 -34.88
CA PRO A 124 -15.70 4.11 -36.20
C PRO A 124 -14.86 2.85 -36.47
N LYS A 125 -15.55 1.74 -36.81
CA LYS A 125 -14.92 0.64 -37.54
C LYS A 125 -14.63 1.15 -38.94
N SER A 126 -13.41 1.61 -39.19
CA SER A 126 -12.93 1.77 -40.56
C SER A 126 -12.63 0.40 -41.14
N GLU A 127 -13.58 -0.07 -41.93
CA GLU A 127 -13.38 -0.89 -43.13
C GLU A 127 -12.01 -0.63 -43.77
N PHE A 128 -11.19 -1.67 -43.92
CA PHE A 128 -10.08 -1.70 -44.86
C PHE A 128 -10.42 -2.76 -45.91
N ALA A 129 -10.95 -2.28 -47.03
CA ALA A 129 -11.01 -3.04 -48.26
C ALA A 129 -9.98 -2.45 -49.23
N HIS A 130 -9.26 -3.37 -49.87
CA HIS A 130 -8.51 -3.24 -51.12
C HIS A 130 -7.08 -2.69 -51.13
N ALA A 131 -6.21 -3.65 -51.47
CA ALA A 131 -5.25 -3.62 -52.57
C ALA A 131 -3.91 -2.87 -52.38
N ASN A 132 -2.84 -3.66 -52.22
CA ASN A 132 -1.92 -3.76 -53.35
C ASN A 132 -1.19 -5.10 -53.40
N THR A 133 -1.46 -5.80 -54.49
CA THR A 133 -0.72 -6.95 -55.03
C THR A 133 0.50 -6.42 -55.74
N TYR A 134 1.73 -6.74 -55.31
CA TYR A 134 2.89 -6.90 -56.21
C TYR A 134 3.93 -7.87 -55.62
N ALA A 135 4.16 -8.93 -56.40
CA ALA A 135 5.45 -9.56 -56.71
C ALA A 135 6.23 -10.35 -55.63
N MET A 136 6.16 -11.66 -55.85
CA MET A 136 7.04 -12.77 -55.47
C MET A 136 8.44 -12.66 -56.10
N THR A 137 9.51 -12.94 -55.35
CA THR A 137 10.74 -13.77 -55.66
C THR A 137 11.66 -13.74 -54.41
N SER A 138 11.92 -14.84 -53.71
CA SER A 138 12.92 -15.93 -53.90
C SER A 138 14.41 -15.57 -53.60
N GLN A 139 14.98 -16.31 -52.63
CA GLN A 139 16.41 -16.67 -52.41
C GLN A 139 17.42 -15.54 -52.15
N GLU A 140 18.53 -15.68 -51.40
CA GLU A 140 19.21 -16.79 -50.70
C GLU A 140 20.21 -16.18 -49.68
N LYS A 141 20.44 -16.90 -48.57
CA LYS A 141 21.73 -17.16 -47.89
C LYS A 141 22.85 -16.09 -47.90
N GLY A 142 23.27 -15.70 -46.69
CA GLY A 142 24.62 -15.17 -46.47
C GLY A 142 24.82 -14.43 -45.15
N PHE A 143 25.27 -15.14 -44.12
CA PHE A 143 25.82 -14.55 -42.89
C PHE A 143 27.12 -13.80 -43.24
N SER A 144 27.15 -12.49 -43.03
CA SER A 144 28.41 -11.76 -42.84
C SER A 144 28.15 -10.47 -42.06
N ALA A 145 28.65 -10.45 -40.83
CA ALA A 145 28.72 -9.26 -40.01
C ALA A 145 29.64 -8.24 -40.68
N LYS A 146 29.08 -7.10 -41.09
CA LYS A 146 29.85 -5.89 -41.36
C LYS A 146 29.05 -4.67 -40.91
N THR A 147 29.67 -3.93 -40.01
CA THR A 147 29.23 -2.69 -39.38
C THR A 147 28.69 -1.68 -40.40
N MET A 148 27.51 -1.11 -40.14
CA MET A 148 27.06 0.13 -40.79
C MET A 148 27.03 1.28 -39.77
N PRO A 149 27.73 2.40 -40.01
CA PRO A 149 27.53 3.63 -39.28
C PRO A 149 26.33 4.35 -39.88
N LEU A 150 25.23 4.49 -39.13
CA LEU A 150 24.04 5.20 -39.59
C LEU A 150 23.92 6.56 -38.91
N VAL A 151 24.60 7.56 -39.50
CA VAL A 151 24.09 8.93 -39.47
C VAL A 151 22.94 8.97 -40.46
N GLY A 152 21.72 9.18 -39.96
CA GLY A 152 20.53 9.29 -40.78
C GLY A 152 19.24 8.96 -40.04
N ALA A 153 18.96 9.63 -38.92
CA ALA A 153 17.63 9.59 -38.30
C ALA A 153 17.32 10.91 -37.58
N GLY A 154 17.49 12.02 -38.29
CA GLY A 154 16.94 13.31 -37.88
C GLY A 154 15.43 13.38 -38.07
N HIS A 155 14.64 12.43 -37.55
CA HIS A 155 13.16 12.50 -37.51
C HIS A 155 12.51 11.65 -36.39
N THR A 156 13.25 11.11 -35.42
CA THR A 156 12.66 10.34 -34.29
C THR A 156 12.84 10.98 -32.92
N ALA A 157 13.65 12.04 -32.79
CA ALA A 157 13.90 12.69 -31.50
C ALA A 157 12.70 13.54 -31.00
N ALA A 158 11.85 14.04 -31.90
CA ALA A 158 10.71 14.88 -31.55
C ALA A 158 9.46 14.09 -31.11
N ALA A 159 9.32 12.83 -31.51
CA ALA A 159 8.13 12.01 -31.22
C ALA A 159 8.14 11.38 -29.81
N LEU A 160 9.30 11.30 -29.16
CA LEU A 160 9.40 10.76 -27.80
C LEU A 160 9.05 11.77 -26.70
N GLY A 161 9.09 13.08 -27.01
CA GLY A 161 8.72 14.15 -26.07
C GLY A 161 7.22 14.26 -25.81
N SER A 162 6.39 13.75 -26.73
CA SER A 162 4.93 13.75 -26.63
C SER A 162 4.33 12.45 -26.09
N GLY A 163 5.15 11.46 -25.72
CA GLY A 163 4.71 10.10 -25.38
C GLY A 163 4.60 9.79 -23.88
N ILE A 164 4.93 10.74 -23.00
CA ILE A 164 4.85 10.53 -21.56
C ILE A 164 3.40 10.86 -21.12
N PRO A 165 2.68 9.92 -20.48
CA PRO A 165 1.37 10.18 -19.88
C PRO A 165 1.39 11.45 -19.01
N GLN A 166 0.31 12.23 -19.07
CA GLN A 166 0.20 13.40 -18.22
C GLN A 166 0.21 13.00 -16.73
N PRO A 167 0.92 13.76 -15.88
CA PRO A 167 0.87 13.60 -14.44
C PRO A 167 -0.57 13.62 -13.93
N LEU A 168 -0.83 12.87 -12.87
CA LEU A 168 -2.11 12.89 -12.20
C LEU A 168 -2.31 14.24 -11.50
N GLU A 169 -3.55 14.75 -11.51
CA GLU A 169 -3.87 15.99 -10.81
C GLU A 169 -3.56 15.87 -9.30
N ASP A 170 -2.98 16.93 -8.73
CA ASP A 170 -2.56 16.94 -7.32
C ASP A 170 -3.67 16.53 -6.36
N LYS A 171 -4.89 17.02 -6.61
CA LYS A 171 -6.08 16.70 -5.82
C LYS A 171 -6.41 15.22 -5.78
N ALA A 172 -6.08 14.47 -6.83
CA ALA A 172 -6.32 13.03 -6.88
C ALA A 172 -5.29 12.27 -6.05
N ILE A 173 -4.02 12.69 -6.07
CA ILE A 173 -2.97 12.15 -5.19
C ILE A 173 -3.32 12.41 -3.73
N SER A 174 -3.67 13.66 -3.39
CA SER A 174 -4.10 14.07 -2.05
C SER A 174 -5.36 13.33 -1.58
N ALA A 175 -6.32 13.10 -2.49
CA ALA A 175 -7.53 12.35 -2.16
C ALA A 175 -7.24 10.87 -1.88
N ASP A 176 -6.33 10.24 -2.62
CA ASP A 176 -6.03 8.82 -2.45
C ASP A 176 -5.27 8.54 -1.15
N ILE A 177 -4.29 9.36 -0.78
CA ILE A 177 -3.61 9.23 0.52
C ILE A 177 -4.59 9.47 1.68
N SER A 178 -5.50 10.44 1.53
CA SER A 178 -6.56 10.71 2.52
C SER A 178 -7.51 9.52 2.68
N LYS A 179 -7.86 8.82 1.59
CA LYS A 179 -8.68 7.59 1.64
C LYS A 179 -7.99 6.46 2.39
N ILE A 180 -6.66 6.37 2.32
CA ILE A 180 -5.88 5.36 3.06
C ILE A 180 -5.90 5.69 4.55
N SER A 181 -5.58 6.94 4.92
CA SER A 181 -5.65 7.39 6.32
C SER A 181 -7.04 7.15 6.94
N ASN A 182 -8.10 7.51 6.22
CA ASN A 182 -9.48 7.26 6.66
C ASN A 182 -9.83 5.77 6.73
N ALA A 183 -9.33 4.94 5.81
CA ALA A 183 -9.56 3.50 5.86
C ALA A 183 -8.90 2.87 7.09
N ILE A 184 -7.68 3.27 7.42
CA ILE A 184 -6.98 2.86 8.65
C ILE A 184 -7.77 3.31 9.88
N LYS A 185 -8.21 4.56 9.90
CA LYS A 185 -9.03 5.11 10.99
C LYS A 185 -10.27 4.25 11.23
N ASN A 186 -11.04 4.01 10.17
CA ASN A 186 -12.29 3.25 10.24
C ASN A 186 -12.04 1.79 10.62
N HIS A 187 -11.00 1.16 10.08
CA HIS A 187 -10.60 -0.20 10.42
C HIS A 187 -10.33 -0.34 11.93
N VAL A 188 -9.53 0.56 12.49
CA VAL A 188 -9.20 0.52 13.92
C VAL A 188 -10.44 0.75 14.79
N GLN A 189 -11.30 1.71 14.43
CA GLN A 189 -12.51 2.01 15.21
C GLN A 189 -13.56 0.91 15.16
N SER A 190 -13.68 0.20 14.04
CA SER A 190 -14.72 -0.81 13.87
C SER A 190 -14.37 -2.15 14.50
N TYR A 191 -13.09 -2.54 14.53
CA TYR A 191 -12.72 -3.94 14.83
C TYR A 191 -11.84 -4.15 16.06
N TYR A 192 -11.44 -3.09 16.78
CA TYR A 192 -10.54 -3.20 17.94
C TYR A 192 -11.13 -2.50 19.15
N HIS A 193 -10.85 -3.03 20.34
CA HIS A 193 -11.41 -2.52 21.58
C HIS A 193 -10.41 -1.65 22.38
N THR A 194 -10.93 -0.75 23.20
CA THR A 194 -10.14 0.06 24.15
C THR A 194 -10.16 -0.49 25.58
N ASN A 195 -10.64 -1.72 25.81
CA ASN A 195 -10.71 -2.33 27.15
C ASN A 195 -9.33 -2.49 27.82
N ARG A 196 -9.25 -2.44 29.15
CA ARG A 196 -7.98 -2.71 29.86
C ARG A 196 -7.57 -4.17 29.64
N LEU A 197 -6.32 -4.38 29.25
CA LEU A 197 -5.73 -5.70 29.04
C LEU A 197 -4.56 -5.90 29.99
N SER A 198 -4.27 -7.16 30.31
CA SER A 198 -3.03 -7.55 30.99
C SER A 198 -1.82 -7.20 30.12
N SER A 199 -0.76 -6.70 30.74
CA SER A 199 0.50 -6.38 30.04
C SER A 199 1.16 -7.65 29.47
N GLY A 200 1.89 -7.52 28.35
CA GLY A 200 2.67 -8.62 27.74
C GLY A 200 1.92 -9.46 26.69
N LEU A 201 0.93 -8.88 26.01
CA LEU A 201 0.12 -9.61 25.02
C LEU A 201 0.76 -9.69 23.63
N VAL A 202 1.81 -8.90 23.38
CA VAL A 202 2.54 -8.83 22.11
C VAL A 202 4.00 -9.15 22.36
N ASP A 203 4.58 -9.98 21.49
CA ASP A 203 6.00 -10.28 21.51
C ASP A 203 6.82 -9.06 21.08
N TYR A 204 7.95 -8.81 21.74
CA TYR A 204 8.88 -7.76 21.32
C TYR A 204 9.42 -8.03 19.92
N ASP A 205 9.60 -9.31 19.56
CA ASP A 205 10.05 -9.70 18.22
C ASP A 205 9.03 -9.32 17.13
N ASP A 206 7.73 -9.42 17.43
CA ASP A 206 6.66 -8.98 16.52
C ASP A 206 6.69 -7.45 16.31
N LEU A 207 6.96 -6.68 17.38
CA LEU A 207 7.10 -5.22 17.27
C LEU A 207 8.36 -4.81 16.49
N HIS A 208 9.46 -5.55 16.64
CA HIS A 208 10.65 -5.35 15.82
C HIS A 208 10.41 -5.71 14.35
N ALA A 209 9.53 -6.68 14.05
CA ALA A 209 9.17 -7.05 12.69
C ALA A 209 8.40 -5.96 11.92
N LEU A 210 7.82 -4.96 12.61
CA LEU A 210 7.14 -3.82 12.01
C LEU A 210 8.07 -2.98 11.12
N GLY A 211 9.37 -2.93 11.42
CA GLY A 211 10.39 -2.26 10.62
C GLY A 211 11.37 -1.42 11.43
N GLN A 212 12.40 -0.92 10.75
CA GLN A 212 13.44 -0.08 11.33
C GLN A 212 13.12 1.40 11.17
N GLY A 213 13.66 2.25 12.05
CA GLY A 213 13.55 3.71 11.95
C GLY A 213 12.21 4.28 12.39
N MET A 214 11.43 3.55 13.20
CA MET A 214 10.21 4.09 13.82
C MET A 214 10.55 5.35 14.62
N PRO A 215 9.72 6.41 14.56
CA PRO A 215 9.89 7.62 15.37
C PRO A 215 9.63 7.40 16.86
N ILE A 216 9.27 6.17 17.27
CA ILE A 216 8.99 5.79 18.65
C ILE A 216 9.75 4.50 18.96
N SER A 217 10.32 4.41 20.16
CA SER A 217 10.92 3.17 20.65
C SER A 217 9.87 2.07 20.84
N VAL A 218 10.30 0.80 20.67
CA VAL A 218 9.45 -0.37 20.91
C VAL A 218 8.93 -0.39 22.37
N GLY A 219 9.73 -0.02 23.35
CA GLY A 219 9.29 0.02 24.76
C GLY A 219 8.18 1.04 25.01
N THR A 220 8.28 2.23 24.42
CA THR A 220 7.22 3.25 24.49
C THR A 220 5.97 2.78 23.77
N LEU A 221 6.12 2.12 22.61
CA LEU A 221 5.01 1.54 21.85
C LEU A 221 4.23 0.53 22.69
N THR A 222 4.92 -0.43 23.33
CA THR A 222 4.32 -1.43 24.23
C THR A 222 3.53 -0.77 25.37
N THR A 223 4.09 0.30 25.95
CA THR A 223 3.44 1.04 27.04
C THR A 223 2.14 1.72 26.57
N LEU A 224 2.17 2.38 25.41
CA LEU A 224 1.00 3.05 24.86
C LEU A 224 -0.06 2.07 24.34
N MET A 225 0.33 0.87 23.89
CA MET A 225 -0.61 -0.20 23.51
C MET A 225 -1.32 -0.81 24.72
N ALA A 226 -0.63 -0.91 25.85
CA ALA A 226 -1.22 -1.39 27.10
C ALA A 226 -2.28 -0.42 27.66
N ASN A 227 -2.08 0.89 27.50
CA ASN A 227 -3.03 1.91 27.96
C ASN A 227 -4.27 2.01 27.04
N ALA A 228 -5.45 1.84 27.65
CA ALA A 228 -6.75 1.94 27.01
C ALA A 228 -7.00 3.26 26.25
N ALA A 229 -6.55 4.39 26.81
CA ALA A 229 -6.77 5.73 26.25
C ALA A 229 -5.95 5.97 24.98
N THR A 230 -4.72 5.45 24.94
CA THR A 230 -3.79 5.66 23.82
C THR A 230 -3.83 4.53 22.78
N ARG A 231 -4.43 3.39 23.09
CA ARG A 231 -4.40 2.22 22.21
C ARG A 231 -4.91 2.49 20.80
N GLU A 232 -6.07 3.13 20.66
CA GLU A 232 -6.65 3.43 19.35
C GLU A 232 -5.67 4.24 18.47
N ILE A 233 -5.01 5.23 19.09
CA ILE A 233 -4.02 6.10 18.46
C ILE A 233 -2.83 5.26 17.98
N VAL A 234 -2.33 4.37 18.83
CA VAL A 234 -1.16 3.54 18.53
C VAL A 234 -1.44 2.48 17.46
N LEU A 235 -2.60 1.83 17.49
CA LEU A 235 -2.95 0.84 16.46
C LEU A 235 -3.02 1.49 15.08
N ARG A 236 -3.52 2.74 14.99
CA ARG A 236 -3.47 3.51 13.74
C ARG A 236 -2.05 3.81 13.31
N PHE A 237 -1.19 4.25 14.24
CA PHE A 237 0.22 4.49 13.98
C PHE A 237 0.91 3.23 13.43
N ILE A 238 0.72 2.06 14.05
CA ILE A 238 1.34 0.79 13.62
C ILE A 238 0.94 0.45 12.19
N ILE A 239 -0.35 0.51 11.87
CA ILE A 239 -0.83 0.20 10.52
C ILE A 239 -0.27 1.22 9.53
N ALA A 240 -0.34 2.52 9.84
CA ALA A 240 0.16 3.58 8.97
C ALA A 240 1.67 3.46 8.73
N TRP A 241 2.44 3.18 9.78
CA TRP A 241 3.89 2.97 9.74
C TRP A 241 4.25 1.86 8.76
N VAL A 242 3.70 0.66 8.96
CA VAL A 242 3.98 -0.48 8.10
C VAL A 242 3.51 -0.21 6.67
N VAL A 243 2.30 0.29 6.48
CA VAL A 243 1.75 0.60 5.15
C VAL A 243 2.68 1.54 4.38
N VAL A 244 3.04 2.66 4.98
CA VAL A 244 3.89 3.68 4.36
C VAL A 244 5.30 3.18 4.10
N LEU A 245 5.89 2.45 5.07
CA LEU A 245 7.21 1.85 4.91
C LEU A 245 7.24 0.89 3.72
N ARG A 246 6.17 0.11 3.53
CA ARG A 246 6.06 -0.88 2.46
C ARG A 246 5.61 -0.28 1.12
N MET A 247 5.14 0.97 1.04
CA MET A 247 4.90 1.64 -0.24
C MET A 247 6.20 1.99 -0.99
N LYS A 248 7.34 1.99 -0.28
CA LYS A 248 8.65 2.26 -0.87
C LYS A 248 9.24 1.02 -1.55
N PRO A 249 10.11 1.19 -2.55
CA PRO A 249 10.91 0.10 -3.09
C PRO A 249 11.78 -0.54 -2.00
N SER A 250 11.90 -1.87 -2.02
CA SER A 250 12.71 -2.65 -1.07
C SER A 250 13.46 -3.76 -1.79
N LYS A 251 14.70 -4.05 -1.35
CA LYS A 251 15.51 -5.18 -1.85
C LYS A 251 14.83 -6.52 -1.60
N ASP A 252 14.08 -6.61 -0.50
CA ASP A 252 13.23 -7.75 -0.19
C ASP A 252 11.81 -7.48 -0.74
N PRO A 253 11.34 -8.26 -1.74
CA PRO A 253 10.02 -8.08 -2.32
C PRO A 253 8.86 -8.28 -1.34
N SER A 254 9.05 -9.06 -0.26
CA SER A 254 8.04 -9.21 0.79
C SER A 254 7.85 -7.92 1.61
N LYS A 255 8.80 -6.99 1.50
CA LYS A 255 8.78 -5.68 2.15
C LYS A 255 8.43 -4.53 1.21
N SER A 256 7.80 -4.81 0.08
CA SER A 256 7.24 -3.78 -0.78
C SER A 256 5.84 -4.14 -1.29
N LEU A 257 4.93 -3.17 -1.24
CA LEU A 257 3.60 -3.25 -1.84
C LEU A 257 3.60 -2.91 -3.33
N LEU A 258 4.75 -2.52 -3.89
CA LEU A 258 4.92 -2.44 -5.34
C LEU A 258 4.97 -3.85 -5.94
N PRO A 259 4.65 -4.01 -7.24
CA PRO A 259 4.91 -5.25 -7.94
C PRO A 259 6.39 -5.68 -7.77
N PRO A 260 6.68 -6.94 -7.39
CA PRO A 260 8.04 -7.42 -7.13
C PRO A 260 9.04 -7.10 -8.24
N GLU A 261 8.64 -7.26 -9.50
CA GLU A 261 9.46 -6.96 -10.66
C GLU A 261 9.79 -5.47 -10.81
N VAL A 262 8.88 -4.58 -10.38
CA VAL A 262 9.12 -3.13 -10.33
C VAL A 262 10.08 -2.79 -9.19
N ALA A 263 9.81 -3.32 -7.98
CA ALA A 263 10.66 -3.08 -6.82
C ALA A 263 12.09 -3.56 -7.07
N GLN A 264 12.26 -4.77 -7.62
CA GLN A 264 13.58 -5.33 -7.93
C GLN A 264 14.32 -4.49 -8.97
N CYS A 265 13.66 -4.13 -10.07
CA CYS A 265 14.27 -3.30 -11.11
C CYS A 265 14.65 -1.91 -10.58
N TYR A 266 13.78 -1.30 -9.77
CA TYR A 266 14.05 -0.02 -9.11
C TYR A 266 15.34 -0.09 -8.29
N ASN A 267 15.49 -1.11 -7.43
CA ASN A 267 16.70 -1.25 -6.62
C ASN A 267 17.95 -1.40 -7.47
N THR A 268 17.92 -2.24 -8.51
CA THR A 268 19.07 -2.44 -9.41
C THR A 268 19.49 -1.14 -10.08
N ILE A 269 18.52 -0.36 -10.58
CA ILE A 269 18.80 0.91 -11.26
C ILE A 269 19.28 1.97 -10.25
N ALA A 270 18.65 2.07 -9.08
CA ALA A 270 18.96 3.05 -8.05
C ALA A 270 20.33 2.83 -7.38
N THR A 271 20.87 1.60 -7.41
CA THR A 271 22.20 1.26 -6.91
C THR A 271 23.35 1.55 -7.89
N GLY A 272 23.05 1.96 -9.13
CA GLY A 272 24.08 2.37 -10.10
C GLY A 272 24.76 3.70 -9.74
N ASP A 273 25.85 4.03 -10.43
CA ASP A 273 26.59 5.31 -10.26
C ASP A 273 25.62 6.50 -10.40
N ARG A 274 25.51 7.34 -9.35
CA ARG A 274 24.48 8.38 -9.17
C ARG A 274 24.92 9.79 -9.59
N GLY A 275 26.00 9.90 -10.37
CA GLY A 275 26.72 11.16 -10.56
C GLY A 275 26.08 12.22 -11.47
N PHE A 276 25.00 11.92 -12.22
CA PHE A 276 24.53 12.83 -13.28
C PHE A 276 23.03 13.16 -13.20
N GLN A 277 22.69 14.45 -13.35
CA GLN A 277 21.32 14.94 -13.54
C GLN A 277 20.57 14.21 -14.68
N ALA A 278 21.29 13.77 -15.70
CA ALA A 278 20.77 12.93 -16.78
C ALA A 278 20.18 11.60 -16.27
N GLN A 279 20.67 11.06 -15.16
CA GLN A 279 20.16 9.83 -14.58
C GLN A 279 18.83 10.04 -13.86
N ALA A 280 18.63 11.18 -13.19
CA ALA A 280 17.35 11.49 -12.54
C ALA A 280 16.23 11.58 -13.59
N SER A 281 16.48 12.27 -14.72
CA SER A 281 15.51 12.36 -15.80
C SER A 281 15.26 11.02 -16.51
N LEU A 282 16.30 10.18 -16.68
CA LEU A 282 16.14 8.81 -17.17
C LEU A 282 15.34 7.93 -16.22
N MET A 283 15.55 8.08 -14.90
CA MET A 283 14.83 7.36 -13.86
C MET A 283 13.33 7.70 -13.90
N VAL A 284 13.01 8.99 -14.02
CA VAL A 284 11.64 9.48 -14.21
C VAL A 284 11.00 8.83 -15.45
N ARG A 285 11.67 8.92 -16.61
CA ARG A 285 11.16 8.35 -17.86
C ARG A 285 10.95 6.84 -17.75
N TRP A 286 11.91 6.11 -17.17
CA TRP A 286 11.77 4.68 -16.95
C TRP A 286 10.53 4.36 -16.10
N ARG A 287 10.35 5.04 -14.96
CA ARG A 287 9.22 4.80 -14.06
C ARG A 287 7.88 4.97 -14.79
N VAL A 288 7.70 6.13 -15.43
CA VAL A 288 6.43 6.47 -16.07
C VAL A 288 6.15 5.55 -17.26
N MET A 289 7.14 5.26 -18.12
CA MET A 289 6.95 4.36 -19.26
C MET A 289 6.68 2.92 -18.83
N SER A 290 7.41 2.40 -17.84
CA SER A 290 7.17 1.06 -17.30
C SER A 290 5.78 0.97 -16.68
N ALA A 291 5.37 1.97 -15.91
CA ALA A 291 4.02 2.02 -15.35
C ALA A 291 2.94 2.02 -16.43
N GLU A 292 3.11 2.80 -17.50
CA GLU A 292 2.18 2.86 -18.62
C GLU A 292 1.99 1.50 -19.29
N LEU A 293 3.11 0.81 -19.58
CA LEU A 293 3.10 -0.54 -20.16
C LEU A 293 2.43 -1.58 -19.23
N MET A 294 2.47 -1.35 -17.91
CA MET A 294 1.96 -2.28 -16.91
C MET A 294 0.56 -1.93 -16.40
N GLN A 295 -0.10 -0.87 -16.91
CA GLN A 295 -1.44 -0.47 -16.48
C GLN A 295 -2.47 -1.60 -16.54
N ALA A 296 -2.41 -2.45 -17.58
CA ALA A 296 -3.35 -3.55 -17.76
C ALA A 296 -3.32 -4.54 -16.59
N ASN A 297 -2.13 -4.72 -15.99
CA ASN A 297 -1.88 -5.70 -14.94
C ASN A 297 -2.20 -5.14 -13.56
N TYR A 298 -1.88 -3.86 -13.30
CA TYR A 298 -1.92 -3.32 -11.93
C TYR A 298 -2.97 -2.24 -11.67
N VAL A 299 -3.56 -1.66 -12.72
CA VAL A 299 -4.50 -0.53 -12.60
C VAL A 299 -5.87 -0.87 -13.18
N ARG A 300 -5.94 -1.40 -14.42
CA ARG A 300 -7.22 -1.62 -15.12
C ARG A 300 -7.99 -2.82 -14.58
N LYS A 301 -7.27 -3.87 -14.16
CA LYS A 301 -7.82 -5.08 -13.53
C LYS A 301 -6.92 -5.47 -12.36
N PRO A 302 -6.92 -4.68 -11.28
CA PRO A 302 -6.02 -4.94 -10.16
C PRO A 302 -6.44 -6.19 -9.40
N PHE A 303 -5.47 -6.89 -8.80
CA PHE A 303 -5.70 -8.03 -7.91
C PHE A 303 -6.43 -9.20 -8.57
N THR A 304 -6.19 -9.44 -9.85
CA THR A 304 -6.52 -10.75 -10.45
C THR A 304 -5.80 -11.87 -9.68
N PRO A 305 -6.24 -13.13 -9.78
CA PRO A 305 -5.58 -14.24 -9.07
C PRO A 305 -4.07 -14.38 -9.36
N SER A 306 -3.60 -13.86 -10.50
CA SER A 306 -2.18 -13.86 -10.90
C SER A 306 -1.43 -12.57 -10.55
N ASP A 307 -2.03 -11.62 -9.82
CA ASP A 307 -1.35 -10.37 -9.43
C ASP A 307 -0.17 -10.69 -8.51
N SER A 308 1.03 -10.24 -8.91
CA SER A 308 2.28 -10.56 -8.22
C SER A 308 2.36 -9.95 -6.82
N ARG A 309 1.54 -8.94 -6.50
CA ARG A 309 1.50 -8.28 -5.19
C ARG A 309 0.83 -9.09 -4.10
N HIS A 310 0.10 -10.17 -4.43
CA HIS A 310 -0.59 -11.00 -3.42
C HIS A 310 0.35 -11.55 -2.35
N ALA A 311 1.57 -11.94 -2.72
CA ALA A 311 2.55 -12.46 -1.79
C ALA A 311 3.01 -11.40 -0.77
N SER A 312 3.32 -10.18 -1.23
CA SER A 312 3.78 -9.10 -0.34
C SER A 312 2.65 -8.51 0.49
N ILE A 313 1.42 -8.45 -0.05
CA ILE A 313 0.22 -8.10 0.72
C ILE A 313 0.00 -9.11 1.84
N ARG A 314 0.08 -10.41 1.55
CA ARG A 314 -0.06 -11.46 2.58
C ARG A 314 1.04 -11.39 3.65
N ALA A 315 2.29 -11.19 3.25
CA ALA A 315 3.40 -11.03 4.19
C ALA A 315 3.20 -9.80 5.10
N THR A 316 2.77 -8.68 4.53
CA THR A 316 2.48 -7.44 5.27
C THR A 316 1.29 -7.63 6.22
N PHE A 317 0.25 -8.33 5.76
CA PHE A 317 -0.89 -8.71 6.57
C PHE A 317 -0.47 -9.53 7.78
N MET A 318 0.38 -10.55 7.61
CA MET A 318 0.83 -11.41 8.72
C MET A 318 1.59 -10.63 9.79
N VAL A 319 2.47 -9.71 9.38
CA VAL A 319 3.21 -8.83 10.31
C VAL A 319 2.26 -7.92 11.09
N LEU A 320 1.23 -7.38 10.44
CA LEU A 320 0.25 -6.56 11.13
C LEU A 320 -0.65 -7.41 12.04
N ASP A 321 -1.16 -8.55 11.56
CA ASP A 321 -2.10 -9.38 12.31
C ASP A 321 -1.44 -9.98 13.57
N SER A 322 -0.12 -10.29 13.57
CA SER A 322 0.56 -10.77 14.79
C SER A 322 0.53 -9.74 15.92
N VAL A 323 0.66 -8.45 15.59
CA VAL A 323 0.61 -7.35 16.57
C VAL A 323 -0.81 -6.90 16.90
N LEU A 324 -1.72 -6.92 15.91
CA LEU A 324 -3.06 -6.35 16.05
C LEU A 324 -4.08 -7.35 16.61
N GLN A 325 -3.97 -8.64 16.27
CA GLN A 325 -4.91 -9.69 16.67
C GLN A 325 -5.25 -9.70 18.16
N PRO A 326 -4.29 -9.49 19.08
CA PRO A 326 -4.59 -9.53 20.51
C PRO A 326 -5.51 -8.41 21.01
N TYR A 327 -5.74 -7.37 20.21
CA TYR A 327 -6.61 -6.23 20.53
C TYR A 327 -7.95 -6.26 19.79
N ALA A 328 -8.22 -7.31 19.02
CA ALA A 328 -9.45 -7.44 18.25
C ALA A 328 -10.67 -7.49 19.17
N ASP A 329 -11.72 -6.76 18.80
CA ASP A 329 -13.01 -6.80 19.51
C ASP A 329 -13.70 -8.15 19.24
N SER A 330 -13.86 -8.95 20.29
CA SER A 330 -14.50 -10.27 20.22
C SER A 330 -15.97 -10.22 19.81
N ARG A 331 -16.61 -9.05 19.90
CA ARG A 331 -17.99 -8.82 19.43
C ARG A 331 -18.08 -8.70 17.91
N MET A 332 -16.96 -8.46 17.24
CA MET A 332 -16.88 -8.26 15.79
C MET A 332 -16.44 -9.54 15.08
N ASN A 333 -16.81 -9.68 13.81
CA ASN A 333 -16.42 -10.82 13.02
C ASN A 333 -14.92 -10.74 12.66
N ASN A 334 -14.12 -11.68 13.18
CA ASN A 334 -12.69 -11.80 12.93
C ASN A 334 -12.35 -11.90 11.43
N GLU A 335 -13.11 -12.67 10.66
CA GLU A 335 -12.89 -12.83 9.21
C GLU A 335 -13.26 -11.57 8.42
N GLU A 336 -14.19 -10.77 8.95
CA GLU A 336 -14.48 -9.46 8.39
C GLU A 336 -13.37 -8.45 8.68
N ARG A 337 -12.84 -8.43 9.92
CA ARG A 337 -11.66 -7.62 10.26
C ARG A 337 -10.50 -7.94 9.32
N LYS A 338 -10.15 -9.22 9.15
CA LYS A 338 -9.03 -9.65 8.32
C LYS A 338 -9.20 -9.21 6.86
N ARG A 339 -10.39 -9.44 6.29
CA ARG A 339 -10.73 -8.97 4.93
C ARG A 339 -10.65 -7.45 4.81
N ASN A 340 -11.13 -6.71 5.82
CA ASN A 340 -11.07 -5.26 5.81
C ASN A 340 -9.62 -4.74 5.86
N LEU A 341 -8.75 -5.36 6.68
CA LEU A 341 -7.31 -5.05 6.71
C LEU A 341 -6.65 -5.33 5.37
N GLU A 342 -6.96 -6.47 4.74
CA GLU A 342 -6.45 -6.81 3.41
C GLU A 342 -6.87 -5.77 2.36
N GLU A 343 -8.10 -5.25 2.41
CA GLU A 343 -8.55 -4.17 1.53
C GLU A 343 -7.81 -2.84 1.78
N VAL A 344 -7.43 -2.53 3.03
CA VAL A 344 -6.53 -1.40 3.34
C VAL A 344 -5.17 -1.60 2.65
N LEU A 345 -4.61 -2.80 2.72
CA LEU A 345 -3.31 -3.12 2.08
C LEU A 345 -3.38 -3.10 0.55
N LYS A 346 -4.46 -3.60 -0.05
CA LYS A 346 -4.71 -3.52 -1.50
C LYS A 346 -4.81 -2.07 -1.97
N ARG A 347 -5.56 -1.23 -1.26
CA ARG A 347 -5.65 0.21 -1.56
C ARG A 347 -4.29 0.89 -1.47
N SER A 348 -3.50 0.50 -0.48
CA SER A 348 -2.14 0.99 -0.28
C SER A 348 -1.20 0.56 -1.41
N ALA A 349 -1.31 -0.69 -1.88
CA ALA A 349 -0.53 -1.21 -3.00
C ALA A 349 -0.90 -0.57 -4.34
N LEU A 350 -2.18 -0.21 -4.53
CA LEU A 350 -2.60 0.62 -5.66
C LEU A 350 -1.96 2.00 -5.60
N PHE A 351 -2.01 2.65 -4.44
CA PHE A 351 -1.44 3.98 -4.27
C PHE A 351 0.09 3.99 -4.41
N ALA A 352 0.79 2.97 -3.91
CA ALA A 352 2.23 2.79 -4.14
C ALA A 352 2.54 2.78 -5.65
N PHE A 353 1.78 2.01 -6.42
CA PHE A 353 1.94 1.97 -7.88
C PHE A 353 1.56 3.30 -8.53
N THR A 354 0.55 4.02 -8.03
CA THR A 354 0.20 5.38 -8.48
C THR A 354 1.39 6.35 -8.30
N LEU A 355 2.00 6.38 -7.12
CA LEU A 355 3.19 7.22 -6.85
C LEU A 355 4.38 6.83 -7.73
N PHE A 356 4.60 5.52 -7.93
CA PHE A 356 5.60 5.02 -8.86
C PHE A 356 5.36 5.52 -10.29
N SER A 357 4.09 5.57 -10.72
CA SER A 357 3.67 6.01 -12.05
C SER A 357 3.79 7.52 -12.27
N GLN A 358 4.02 8.31 -11.21
CA GLN A 358 4.18 9.75 -11.33
C GLN A 358 5.62 10.13 -11.70
N PRO A 359 5.80 11.22 -12.47
CA PRO A 359 7.13 11.70 -12.80
C PRO A 359 7.88 12.25 -11.57
N SER A 360 7.15 12.84 -10.61
CA SER A 360 7.67 13.28 -9.32
C SER A 360 8.02 12.13 -8.38
N THR A 361 8.90 12.39 -7.41
CA THR A 361 9.19 11.48 -6.30
C THR A 361 8.66 12.04 -4.98
N TRP A 362 8.43 11.14 -4.04
CA TRP A 362 7.62 11.38 -2.85
C TRP A 362 8.28 10.83 -1.61
N GLU A 363 8.13 11.56 -0.51
CA GLU A 363 8.50 11.09 0.81
C GLU A 363 7.34 11.19 1.77
N PHE A 364 7.40 10.36 2.81
CA PHE A 364 6.45 10.37 3.90
C PHE A 364 7.15 10.92 5.12
N GLU A 365 6.76 12.13 5.48
CA GLU A 365 7.36 12.90 6.55
C GLU A 365 6.57 12.67 7.84
N TRP A 366 7.22 12.03 8.80
CA TRP A 366 6.72 11.92 10.16
C TRP A 366 7.18 13.15 10.92
N GLN A 367 6.28 13.80 11.66
CA GLN A 367 6.69 14.91 12.51
C GLN A 367 7.70 14.40 13.55
N GLU A 368 8.71 15.23 13.83
CA GLU A 368 9.89 14.87 14.62
C GLU A 368 9.57 14.22 15.97
N GLU A 369 10.53 13.41 16.44
CA GLU A 369 10.52 12.59 17.66
C GLU A 369 10.10 13.35 18.95
N HIS A 370 10.25 14.68 18.95
CA HIS A 370 9.80 15.58 20.02
C HIS A 370 8.28 15.53 20.29
N GLY A 371 7.48 14.98 19.36
CA GLY A 371 6.04 14.81 19.56
C GLY A 371 5.74 13.98 20.79
N VAL A 372 6.35 12.80 20.93
CA VAL A 372 6.01 11.85 22.02
C VAL A 372 6.40 12.42 23.38
N THR A 373 7.53 13.12 23.47
CA THR A 373 7.95 13.82 24.71
C THR A 373 7.03 14.99 25.05
N SER A 374 6.34 15.57 24.07
CA SER A 374 5.38 16.66 24.23
C SER A 374 3.95 16.15 24.50
N GLY A 375 3.75 14.83 24.62
CA GLY A 375 2.43 14.23 24.80
C GLY A 375 1.61 14.16 23.50
N GLU A 376 2.25 14.19 22.34
CA GLU A 376 1.62 14.10 21.03
C GLU A 376 2.22 12.95 20.20
N LEU A 377 1.46 12.40 19.26
CA LEU A 377 1.93 11.35 18.38
C LEU A 377 1.42 11.58 16.95
N CYS A 378 2.36 11.68 16.01
CA CYS A 378 2.08 11.59 14.58
C CYS A 378 1.65 10.15 14.24
N ILE A 379 0.35 9.94 14.02
CA ILE A 379 -0.23 8.63 13.70
C ILE A 379 -0.34 8.36 12.20
N PHE A 380 -0.16 9.39 11.38
CA PHE A 380 -0.13 9.28 9.93
C PHE A 380 0.76 10.39 9.36
N PRO A 381 1.72 10.09 8.48
CA PRO A 381 2.69 11.07 8.01
C PRO A 381 2.08 12.02 6.98
N ALA A 382 2.74 13.17 6.80
CA ALA A 382 2.52 14.02 5.64
C ALA A 382 3.10 13.34 4.39
N LEU A 383 2.43 13.48 3.25
CA LEU A 383 2.99 13.15 1.94
C LEU A 383 3.58 14.42 1.35
N VAL A 384 4.87 14.39 1.03
CA VAL A 384 5.58 15.54 0.46
C VAL A 384 6.23 15.16 -0.87
N GLN A 385 6.16 16.07 -1.84
CA GLN A 385 6.85 15.96 -3.11
C GLN A 385 8.29 16.47 -2.92
N VAL A 386 9.27 15.61 -3.21
CA VAL A 386 10.70 15.93 -3.04
C VAL A 386 11.41 16.18 -4.36
N THR A 387 10.83 15.75 -5.49
CA THR A 387 11.29 16.16 -6.82
C THR A 387 10.14 16.60 -7.71
N ASP A 388 10.43 17.49 -8.66
CA ASP A 388 9.53 17.89 -9.72
C ASP A 388 9.40 16.80 -10.81
N GLU A 389 8.65 17.10 -11.86
CA GLU A 389 8.40 16.20 -12.98
C GLU A 389 9.63 15.94 -13.87
N ASN A 390 10.69 16.75 -13.71
CA ASN A 390 11.97 16.60 -14.41
C ASN A 390 13.00 15.83 -13.57
N GLY A 391 12.60 15.38 -12.37
CA GLY A 391 13.48 14.74 -11.40
C GLY A 391 14.41 15.72 -10.68
N GLN A 392 14.14 17.03 -10.73
CA GLN A 392 14.89 18.03 -9.99
C GLN A 392 14.39 18.12 -8.54
N PRO A 393 15.28 18.29 -7.55
CA PRO A 393 14.86 18.41 -6.15
C PRO A 393 13.99 19.66 -5.94
N VAL A 394 12.96 19.52 -5.12
CA VAL A 394 12.05 20.60 -4.71
C VAL A 394 12.38 20.95 -3.27
N ASN A 395 12.86 22.19 -3.04
CA ASN A 395 13.28 22.67 -1.73
C ASN A 395 12.60 24.02 -1.39
N PRO A 396 11.84 24.11 -0.28
CA PRO A 396 11.48 23.00 0.61
C PRO A 396 10.54 22.00 -0.09
N PRO A 397 10.46 20.74 0.38
CA PRO A 397 9.50 19.76 -0.14
C PRO A 397 8.06 20.31 -0.16
N ARG A 398 7.32 20.02 -1.23
CA ARG A 398 5.96 20.55 -1.41
C ARG A 398 4.93 19.60 -0.77
N PRO A 399 4.10 20.06 0.18
CA PRO A 399 3.14 19.19 0.86
C PRO A 399 1.93 18.85 -0.01
N PHE A 400 1.49 17.59 0.06
CA PHE A 400 0.28 17.06 -0.59
C PHE A 400 -0.74 16.53 0.41
N SER A 401 -0.31 16.24 1.63
CA SER A 401 -1.20 16.00 2.77
C SER A 401 -0.54 16.51 4.05
N GLU A 402 -1.37 16.85 5.02
CA GLU A 402 -0.89 17.16 6.37
C GLU A 402 -0.67 15.87 7.18
N ALA A 403 0.27 15.91 8.11
CA ALA A 403 0.45 14.85 9.08
C ALA A 403 -0.73 14.85 10.07
N VAL A 404 -1.17 13.66 10.46
CA VAL A 404 -2.22 13.50 11.49
C VAL A 404 -1.55 13.30 12.83
N VAL A 405 -1.68 14.28 13.71
CA VAL A 405 -1.13 14.26 15.07
C VAL A 405 -2.25 14.13 16.09
N ARG A 406 -2.02 13.34 17.14
CA ARG A 406 -2.97 13.13 18.23
C ARG A 406 -2.30 13.30 19.58
N ARG A 407 -3.00 13.94 20.51
CA ARG A 407 -2.58 14.01 21.90
C ARG A 407 -2.72 12.65 22.56
N LEU A 408 -1.71 12.29 23.33
CA LEU A 408 -1.65 11.15 24.21
C LEU A 408 -2.18 11.61 25.57
N ASP A 409 -3.50 11.72 25.69
CA ASP A 409 -4.15 11.96 26.97
C ASP A 409 -3.87 10.73 27.85
N THR A 410 -3.02 10.89 28.87
CA THR A 410 -2.48 9.80 29.70
C THR A 410 -3.38 9.46 30.87
#